data_AF-A0A0F9DYM4-F1
#
_entry.id   AF-A0A0F9DYM4-F1
#
_cell.length_a   1.000
_cell.length_b   1.000
_cell.length_c   1.000
_cell.angle_alpha   90.00
_cell.angle_beta   90.00
_cell.angle_gamma   90.00
#
_symmetry.space_group_name_H-M   'P 1'
#
loop_
_entity.id
_entity.type
_entity.pdbx_description
1 polymer ?
#
loop_
_entity_poly.entity_id
_entity_poly.type
_entity_poly.pdbx_seq_one_letter_code
_entity_poly.pdbx_strand_id
1 'polypeptide(L)'
;INFVEMSYHHEDAHCCGSVLTLLKDPPVAADIGEVKLKEAKEAGAKKILSLCPCCQFQLRVTANTKESPVEIVDLARYACNALGYKFPDPNPEVRRQWAVFEAMIALMSPKGFAKLMRTMWPELLDAMPMGMGTMMRVMGKIPGAMTLMKPMFPILFPRLLPGMMPKVMPTMLKRIADKIPMPDYMLEQMPELMPKVMDNLMPHMIDDLVPLITQPMIDYLQGKKTTKK
;
A
#
# COMPACT_ATOMS: atom_id res chain seq x y z
N ILE A 1 35.57 14.39 24.10
CA ILE A 1 34.19 13.95 23.76
C ILE A 1 33.92 12.72 24.60
N ASN A 2 32.73 12.61 25.22
CA ASN A 2 32.30 11.39 25.90
C ASN A 2 31.34 10.63 24.97
N PHE A 3 31.62 9.36 24.71
CA PHE A 3 30.77 8.51 23.88
C PHE A 3 29.86 7.67 24.79
N VAL A 4 28.58 7.61 24.44
CA VAL A 4 27.55 6.85 25.17
C VAL A 4 26.90 5.91 24.17
N GLU A 5 26.90 4.62 24.48
CA GLU A 5 26.22 3.61 23.68
C GLU A 5 24.71 3.61 24.00
N MET A 6 23.90 3.31 22.99
CA MET A 6 22.48 2.98 23.21
C MET A 6 22.37 1.62 23.92
N SER A 7 21.24 1.36 24.58
CA SER A 7 20.99 0.10 25.30
C SER A 7 21.22 -1.16 24.44
N TYR A 8 20.92 -1.07 23.13
CA TYR A 8 21.17 -2.10 22.13
C TYR A 8 22.00 -1.53 20.98
N HIS A 9 23.22 -2.05 20.80
CA HIS A 9 24.23 -1.50 19.90
C HIS A 9 25.10 -2.58 19.24
N HIS A 10 25.91 -2.22 18.24
CA HIS A 10 26.68 -3.14 17.39
C HIS A 10 25.84 -4.30 16.83
N GLU A 11 26.24 -5.55 17.08
CA GLU A 11 25.56 -6.76 16.59
C GLU A 11 24.19 -6.97 17.26
N ASP A 12 23.97 -6.38 18.43
CA ASP A 12 22.70 -6.45 19.16
C ASP A 12 21.75 -5.30 18.78
N ALA A 13 22.11 -4.45 17.81
CA ALA A 13 21.31 -3.30 17.43
C ALA A 13 19.95 -3.70 16.84
N HIS A 14 18.86 -3.20 17.44
CA HIS A 14 17.53 -3.43 16.91
C HIS A 14 17.28 -2.80 15.52
N CYS A 15 16.51 -3.51 14.71
CA CYS A 15 16.04 -3.08 13.39
C CYS A 15 15.09 -1.88 13.49
N CYS A 16 15.02 -1.05 12.45
CA CYS A 16 14.08 0.08 12.39
C CYS A 16 12.61 -0.33 12.21
N GLY A 17 12.33 -1.58 11.81
CA GLY A 17 11.00 -2.08 11.46
C GLY A 17 10.67 -2.06 9.95
N SER A 18 11.53 -1.47 9.12
CA SER A 18 11.40 -1.52 7.65
C SER A 18 12.22 -2.66 7.04
N VAL A 19 11.90 -3.19 5.85
CA VAL A 19 10.72 -2.89 5.02
C VAL A 19 9.64 -3.94 5.21
N LEU A 20 10.01 -5.19 5.51
CA LEU A 20 9.07 -6.32 5.52
C LEU A 20 7.97 -6.19 6.57
N THR A 21 8.31 -5.79 7.80
CA THR A 21 7.29 -5.56 8.84
C THR A 21 6.39 -4.39 8.45
N LEU A 22 6.95 -3.29 7.92
CA LEU A 22 6.14 -2.18 7.42
C LEU A 22 5.15 -2.60 6.32
N LEU A 23 5.56 -3.46 5.38
CA LEU A 23 4.67 -3.94 4.32
C LEU A 23 3.57 -4.86 4.84
N LYS A 24 3.89 -5.70 5.84
CA LYS A 24 2.95 -6.70 6.38
C LYS A 24 2.04 -6.14 7.46
N ASP A 25 2.59 -5.34 8.36
CA ASP A 25 1.94 -4.82 9.56
C ASP A 25 2.53 -3.43 9.94
N PRO A 26 2.05 -2.34 9.29
CA PRO A 26 2.54 -0.99 9.55
C PRO A 26 2.45 -0.55 11.02
N PRO A 27 1.36 -0.85 11.78
CA PRO A 27 1.32 -0.57 13.22
C PRO A 27 2.46 -1.23 14.00
N VAL A 28 2.73 -2.52 13.77
CA VAL A 28 3.83 -3.22 14.44
C VAL A 28 5.18 -2.65 14.03
N ALA A 29 5.36 -2.26 12.76
CA ALA A 29 6.56 -1.58 12.31
C ALA A 29 6.79 -0.24 13.04
N ALA A 30 5.71 0.51 13.32
CA ALA A 30 5.78 1.72 14.11
C ALA A 30 6.19 1.44 15.56
N ASP A 31 5.67 0.37 16.17
CA ASP A 31 6.05 -0.06 17.52
C ASP A 31 7.53 -0.45 17.60
N ILE A 32 8.04 -1.22 16.62
CA ILE A 32 9.47 -1.59 16.54
C ILE A 32 10.34 -0.32 16.41
N GLY A 33 9.98 0.59 15.52
CA GLY A 33 10.71 1.85 15.38
C GLY A 33 10.70 2.67 16.68
N GLU A 34 9.61 2.62 17.47
CA GLU A 34 9.47 3.38 18.70
C GLU A 34 10.48 2.93 19.75
N VAL A 35 10.72 1.62 19.84
CA VAL A 35 11.78 1.05 20.69
C VAL A 35 13.13 1.68 20.34
N LYS A 36 13.48 1.75 19.05
CA LYS A 36 14.75 2.36 18.61
C LYS A 36 14.85 3.85 18.94
N LEU A 37 13.75 4.59 18.78
CA LEU A 37 13.71 6.02 19.12
C LEU A 37 13.83 6.26 20.63
N LYS A 38 13.26 5.38 21.47
CA LYS A 38 13.38 5.44 22.92
C LYS A 38 14.81 5.19 23.37
N GLU A 39 15.47 4.15 22.86
CA GLU A 39 16.88 3.86 23.14
C GLU A 39 17.78 5.08 22.83
N ALA A 40 17.53 5.76 21.69
CA ALA A 40 18.30 6.93 21.30
C ALA A 40 18.05 8.11 22.26
N LYS A 41 16.78 8.32 22.65
CA LYS A 41 16.40 9.35 23.60
C LYS A 41 16.99 9.11 24.99
N GLU A 42 17.01 7.86 25.46
CA GLU A 42 17.60 7.44 26.74
C GLU A 42 19.11 7.69 26.76
N ALA A 43 19.79 7.46 25.63
CA ALA A 43 21.21 7.81 25.45
C ALA A 43 21.45 9.34 25.31
N GLY A 44 20.41 10.17 25.36
CA GLY A 44 20.49 11.63 25.23
C GLY A 44 20.65 12.13 23.80
N ALA A 45 20.45 11.28 22.79
CA ALA A 45 20.57 11.66 21.39
C ALA A 45 19.38 12.53 20.94
N LYS A 46 19.69 13.65 20.28
CA LYS A 46 18.70 14.52 19.63
C LYS A 46 18.45 14.14 18.17
N LYS A 47 19.40 13.41 17.58
CA LYS A 47 19.43 13.03 16.17
C LYS A 47 19.83 11.58 16.05
N ILE A 48 19.19 10.85 15.13
CA ILE A 48 19.69 9.57 14.61
C ILE A 48 20.19 9.81 13.20
N LEU A 49 21.42 9.39 12.94
CA LEU A 49 22.01 9.41 11.59
C LEU A 49 21.85 8.04 10.97
N SER A 50 21.42 7.96 9.72
CA SER A 50 21.29 6.68 9.01
C SER A 50 21.74 6.79 7.55
N LEU A 51 22.42 5.77 7.04
CA LEU A 51 22.76 5.61 5.62
C LEU A 51 21.72 4.79 4.84
N CYS A 52 20.78 4.16 5.52
CA CYS A 52 19.78 3.33 4.87
C CYS A 52 18.52 4.17 4.59
N PRO A 53 18.14 4.41 3.32
CA PRO A 53 16.94 5.18 2.99
C PRO A 53 15.67 4.60 3.62
N CYS A 54 15.58 3.27 3.76
CA CYS A 54 14.45 2.59 4.40
C CYS A 54 14.41 2.84 5.92
N CYS A 55 15.57 2.87 6.59
CA CYS A 55 15.62 3.23 8.01
C CYS A 55 15.26 4.70 8.23
N GLN A 56 15.75 5.60 7.35
CA GLN A 56 15.37 7.01 7.40
C GLN A 56 13.87 7.19 7.22
N PHE A 57 13.29 6.50 6.23
CA PHE A 57 11.85 6.47 6.00
C PHE A 57 11.12 6.05 7.27
N GLN A 58 11.43 4.85 7.76
CA GLN A 58 10.65 4.23 8.82
C GLN A 58 10.76 4.99 10.13
N LEU A 59 11.96 5.40 10.52
CA LEU A 59 12.16 6.13 11.77
C LEU A 59 11.50 7.52 11.73
N ARG A 60 11.40 8.16 10.56
CA ARG A 60 10.67 9.44 10.43
C ARG A 60 9.16 9.24 10.46
N VAL A 61 8.64 8.18 9.82
CA VAL A 61 7.21 7.80 9.94
C VAL A 61 6.88 7.51 11.40
N THR A 62 7.66 6.64 12.05
CA THR A 62 7.49 6.35 13.47
C THR A 62 7.60 7.60 14.33
N ALA A 63 8.58 8.47 14.10
CA ALA A 63 8.72 9.69 14.88
C ALA A 63 7.49 10.59 14.79
N ASN A 64 6.88 10.70 13.60
CA ASN A 64 5.61 11.42 13.43
C ASN A 64 4.45 10.71 14.13
N THR A 65 4.29 9.40 13.91
CA THR A 65 3.18 8.59 14.48
C THR A 65 3.21 8.53 16.00
N LYS A 66 4.41 8.51 16.59
CA LYS A 66 4.64 8.39 18.04
C LYS A 66 5.02 9.71 18.70
N GLU A 67 4.97 10.81 17.95
CA GLU A 67 5.31 12.16 18.42
C GLU A 67 6.69 12.25 19.09
N SER A 68 7.66 11.51 18.54
CA SER A 68 9.04 11.50 19.06
C SER A 68 9.78 12.78 18.66
N PRO A 69 10.53 13.41 19.59
CA PRO A 69 11.31 14.61 19.29
C PRO A 69 12.66 14.31 18.60
N VAL A 70 13.00 13.04 18.39
CA VAL A 70 14.29 12.64 17.80
C VAL A 70 14.29 12.90 16.30
N GLU A 71 15.19 13.75 15.82
CA GLU A 71 15.31 14.09 14.40
C GLU A 71 16.08 13.01 13.64
N ILE A 72 15.59 12.61 12.46
CA ILE A 72 16.24 11.58 11.65
C ILE A 72 16.92 12.20 10.44
N VAL A 73 18.24 12.03 10.36
CA VAL A 73 19.08 12.69 9.37
C VAL A 73 19.82 11.66 8.54
N ASP A 74 19.93 11.92 7.24
CA ASP A 74 20.81 11.14 6.36
C ASP A 74 22.27 11.38 6.75
N LEU A 75 23.04 10.31 6.97
CA LEU A 75 24.43 10.44 7.43
C LEU A 75 25.31 11.16 6.41
N ALA A 76 25.12 10.92 5.10
CA ALA A 76 25.92 11.58 4.06
C ALA A 76 25.63 13.09 4.05
N ARG A 77 24.36 13.50 4.14
CA ARG A 77 23.96 14.90 4.28
C ARG A 77 24.54 15.53 5.54
N TYR A 78 24.52 14.83 6.68
CA TYR A 78 25.09 15.33 7.91
C TYR A 78 26.61 15.59 7.76
N ALA A 79 27.34 14.64 7.18
CA ALA A 79 28.76 14.78 6.91
C ALA A 79 29.06 15.93 5.94
N CYS A 80 28.32 16.05 4.83
CA CYS A 80 28.50 17.15 3.88
C CYS A 80 28.18 18.52 4.50
N ASN A 81 27.15 18.62 5.36
CA ASN A 81 26.86 19.86 6.09
C ASN A 81 28.04 20.27 7.00
N ALA A 82 28.68 19.30 7.66
CA ALA A 82 29.86 19.55 8.49
C ALA A 82 31.06 20.07 7.67
N LEU A 83 31.12 19.73 6.38
CA LEU A 83 32.10 20.25 5.42
C LEU A 83 31.72 21.62 4.81
N GLY A 84 30.63 22.24 5.26
CA GLY A 84 30.20 23.57 4.82
C GLY A 84 29.27 23.60 3.60
N TYR A 85 28.90 22.44 3.04
CA TYR A 85 27.89 22.38 1.99
C TYR A 85 26.51 22.69 2.56
N LYS A 86 25.69 23.41 1.80
CA LYS A 86 24.31 23.73 2.18
C LYS A 86 23.35 23.05 1.22
N PHE A 87 22.36 22.36 1.77
CA PHE A 87 21.33 21.69 1.00
C PHE A 87 19.94 22.15 1.47
N PRO A 88 18.95 22.23 0.57
CA PRO A 88 17.55 22.47 0.96
C PRO A 88 17.07 21.36 1.91
N ASP A 89 16.16 21.67 2.83
CA ASP A 89 15.53 20.68 3.71
C ASP A 89 14.80 19.61 2.86
N PRO A 90 15.15 18.32 2.98
CA PRO A 90 14.54 17.28 2.17
C PRO A 90 13.18 16.85 2.72
N ASN A 91 12.85 17.16 3.98
CA ASN A 91 11.67 16.65 4.67
C ASN A 91 10.34 16.92 3.95
N PRO A 92 10.09 18.09 3.32
CA PRO A 92 8.85 18.31 2.58
C PRO A 92 8.65 17.34 1.42
N GLU A 93 9.66 17.20 0.56
CA GLU A 93 9.58 16.32 -0.62
C GLU A 93 9.57 14.84 -0.21
N VAL A 94 10.42 14.49 0.75
CA VAL A 94 10.50 13.15 1.30
C VAL A 94 9.14 12.73 1.89
N ARG A 95 8.49 13.58 2.69
CA ARG A 95 7.14 13.30 3.23
C ARG A 95 6.09 13.16 2.12
N ARG A 96 6.17 13.98 1.08
CA ARG A 96 5.27 13.90 -0.08
C ARG A 96 5.40 12.55 -0.78
N GLN A 97 6.62 12.08 -1.03
CA GLN A 97 6.87 10.77 -1.63
C GLN A 97 6.45 9.62 -0.71
N TRP A 98 6.55 9.79 0.61
CA TRP A 98 6.08 8.78 1.55
C TRP A 98 4.58 8.60 1.58
N ALA A 99 3.82 9.69 1.53
CA ALA A 99 2.36 9.62 1.50
C ALA A 99 1.87 8.77 0.31
N VAL A 100 2.60 8.82 -0.80
CA VAL A 100 2.36 7.96 -1.96
C VAL A 100 2.66 6.49 -1.64
N PHE A 101 3.81 6.21 -1.02
CA PHE A 101 4.20 4.84 -0.65
C PHE A 101 3.21 4.19 0.34
N GLU A 102 2.79 4.92 1.38
CA GLU A 102 1.78 4.45 2.34
C GLU A 102 0.44 4.17 1.65
N ALA A 103 0.01 5.08 0.76
CA ALA A 103 -1.22 4.89 0.00
C ALA A 103 -1.15 3.67 -0.93
N MET A 104 0.03 3.38 -1.51
CA MET A 104 0.25 2.20 -2.34
C MET A 104 0.26 0.92 -1.50
N ILE A 105 0.90 0.89 -0.33
CA ILE A 105 0.82 -0.26 0.60
C ILE A 105 -0.64 -0.55 0.95
N ALA A 106 -1.39 0.49 1.34
CA ALA A 106 -2.79 0.35 1.67
C ALA A 106 -3.61 -0.18 0.49
N LEU A 107 -3.35 0.34 -0.71
CA LEU A 107 -4.01 -0.08 -1.95
C LEU A 107 -3.72 -1.55 -2.30
N MET A 108 -2.48 -2.00 -2.16
CA MET A 108 -2.04 -3.34 -2.52
C MET A 108 -2.47 -4.43 -1.50
N SER A 109 -3.07 -4.04 -0.37
CA SER A 109 -3.70 -4.99 0.54
C SER A 109 -4.99 -5.59 -0.07
N PRO A 110 -5.41 -6.81 0.31
CA PRO A 110 -6.65 -7.40 -0.17
C PRO A 110 -7.88 -6.50 0.04
N LYS A 111 -7.95 -5.82 1.20
CA LYS A 111 -9.03 -4.88 1.55
C LYS A 111 -8.98 -3.60 0.71
N GLY A 112 -7.78 -3.03 0.53
CA GLY A 112 -7.57 -1.85 -0.29
C GLY A 112 -7.91 -2.10 -1.75
N PHE A 113 -7.45 -3.22 -2.29
CA PHE A 113 -7.70 -3.62 -3.66
C PHE A 113 -9.18 -3.94 -3.89
N ALA A 114 -9.84 -4.66 -2.97
CA ALA A 114 -11.29 -4.87 -3.02
C ALA A 114 -12.07 -3.56 -3.03
N LYS A 115 -11.65 -2.57 -2.23
CA LYS A 115 -12.27 -1.22 -2.21
C LYS A 115 -12.09 -0.51 -3.54
N LEU A 116 -10.95 -0.65 -4.20
CA LEU A 116 -10.74 -0.13 -5.56
C LEU A 116 -11.66 -0.82 -6.57
N MET A 117 -11.70 -2.15 -6.57
CA MET A 117 -12.56 -2.94 -7.48
C MET A 117 -14.04 -2.57 -7.38
N ARG A 118 -14.54 -2.33 -6.18
CA ARG A 118 -15.92 -1.87 -5.93
C ARG A 118 -16.28 -0.55 -6.61
N THR A 119 -15.30 0.24 -7.04
CA THR A 119 -15.52 1.48 -7.78
C THR A 119 -15.66 1.29 -9.30
N MET A 120 -15.54 0.06 -9.78
CA MET A 120 -15.42 -0.26 -11.21
C MET A 120 -16.36 -1.39 -11.65
N TRP A 121 -17.50 -1.59 -10.96
CA TRP A 121 -18.40 -2.70 -11.30
C TRP A 121 -18.89 -2.71 -12.76
N PRO A 122 -19.33 -1.58 -13.36
CA PRO A 122 -19.70 -1.56 -14.77
C PRO A 122 -18.56 -2.06 -15.66
N GLU A 123 -17.36 -1.49 -15.47
CA GLU A 123 -16.17 -1.78 -16.28
C GLU A 123 -15.69 -3.23 -16.10
N LEU A 124 -15.77 -3.76 -14.86
CA LEU A 124 -15.46 -5.16 -14.56
C LEU A 124 -16.44 -6.11 -15.24
N LEU A 125 -17.75 -5.82 -15.20
CA LEU A 125 -18.75 -6.66 -15.86
C LEU A 125 -18.61 -6.61 -17.40
N ASP A 126 -18.37 -5.43 -17.96
CA ASP A 126 -18.18 -5.26 -19.41
C ASP A 126 -16.90 -5.92 -19.93
N ALA A 127 -15.89 -6.06 -19.07
CA ALA A 127 -14.65 -6.75 -19.42
C ALA A 127 -14.81 -8.28 -19.50
N MET A 128 -15.85 -8.87 -18.90
CA MET A 128 -16.03 -10.33 -18.85
C MET A 128 -16.16 -10.96 -20.25
N PRO A 129 -15.50 -12.09 -20.51
CA PRO A 129 -15.53 -12.74 -21.81
C PRO A 129 -16.90 -13.36 -22.13
N MET A 130 -17.13 -13.67 -23.41
CA MET A 130 -18.29 -14.45 -23.89
C MET A 130 -19.66 -13.88 -23.48
N GLY A 131 -19.77 -12.56 -23.30
CA GLY A 131 -21.03 -11.92 -22.89
C GLY A 131 -21.48 -12.23 -21.46
N MET A 132 -20.60 -12.84 -20.65
CA MET A 132 -20.90 -13.23 -19.27
C MET A 132 -21.34 -12.05 -18.40
N GLY A 133 -20.81 -10.84 -18.65
CA GLY A 133 -21.24 -9.62 -17.95
C GLY A 133 -22.73 -9.33 -18.14
N THR A 134 -23.24 -9.45 -19.37
CA THR A 134 -24.67 -9.28 -19.68
C THR A 134 -25.50 -10.37 -19.02
N MET A 135 -25.04 -11.62 -19.09
CA MET A 135 -25.70 -12.74 -18.42
C MET A 135 -25.79 -12.52 -16.90
N MET A 136 -24.70 -12.08 -16.26
CA MET A 136 -24.68 -11.79 -14.82
C MET A 136 -25.62 -10.66 -14.43
N ARG A 137 -25.75 -9.61 -15.25
CA ARG A 137 -26.74 -8.53 -15.03
C ARG A 137 -28.17 -9.04 -15.11
N VAL A 138 -28.46 -9.98 -16.01
CA VAL A 138 -29.77 -10.62 -16.10
C VAL A 138 -30.03 -11.50 -14.89
N MET A 139 -29.07 -12.36 -14.51
CA MET A 139 -29.20 -13.23 -13.34
C MET A 139 -29.31 -12.44 -12.03
N GLY A 140 -28.68 -11.26 -11.93
CA GLY A 140 -28.83 -10.34 -10.81
C GLY A 140 -30.27 -9.92 -10.53
N LYS A 141 -31.12 -9.88 -11.57
CA LYS A 141 -32.54 -9.51 -11.48
C LYS A 141 -33.43 -10.70 -11.12
N ILE A 142 -32.94 -11.93 -11.22
CA ILE A 142 -33.70 -13.14 -10.92
C ILE A 142 -33.52 -13.48 -9.43
N PRO A 143 -34.62 -13.54 -8.63
CA PRO A 143 -34.52 -13.89 -7.22
C PRO A 143 -33.82 -15.25 -7.01
N GLY A 144 -32.80 -15.28 -6.17
CA GLY A 144 -32.07 -16.50 -5.80
C GLY A 144 -31.00 -16.99 -6.79
N ALA A 145 -30.98 -16.54 -8.05
CA ALA A 145 -30.03 -17.01 -9.06
C ALA A 145 -28.56 -16.74 -8.69
N MET A 146 -28.26 -15.53 -8.19
CA MET A 146 -26.92 -15.16 -7.73
C MET A 146 -26.45 -15.95 -6.51
N THR A 147 -27.39 -16.35 -5.64
CA THR A 147 -27.08 -17.17 -4.46
C THR A 147 -26.71 -18.59 -4.87
N LEU A 148 -27.39 -19.14 -5.88
CA LEU A 148 -27.08 -20.46 -6.43
C LEU A 148 -25.70 -20.51 -7.11
N MET A 149 -25.30 -19.42 -7.78
CA MET A 149 -23.98 -19.32 -8.43
C MET A 149 -22.84 -18.99 -7.46
N LYS A 150 -23.15 -18.55 -6.24
CA LYS A 150 -22.14 -18.08 -5.26
C LYS A 150 -20.98 -19.06 -5.04
N PRO A 151 -21.19 -20.39 -4.93
CA PRO A 151 -20.10 -21.36 -4.76
C PRO A 151 -19.13 -21.44 -5.95
N MET A 152 -19.54 -20.99 -7.14
CA MET A 152 -18.70 -21.02 -8.34
C MET A 152 -17.74 -19.84 -8.44
N PHE A 153 -18.01 -18.71 -7.76
CA PHE A 153 -17.21 -17.50 -7.91
C PHE A 153 -15.73 -17.65 -7.52
N PRO A 154 -15.36 -18.37 -6.44
CA PRO A 154 -13.95 -18.60 -6.12
C PRO A 154 -13.18 -19.36 -7.19
N ILE A 155 -13.87 -20.17 -7.99
CA ILE A 155 -13.26 -20.97 -9.07
C ILE A 155 -13.23 -20.18 -10.39
N LEU A 156 -14.29 -19.41 -10.66
CA LEU A 156 -14.44 -18.64 -11.89
C LEU A 156 -13.61 -17.37 -11.87
N PHE A 157 -13.61 -16.63 -10.76
CA PHE A 157 -12.98 -15.32 -10.68
C PHE A 157 -11.47 -15.36 -11.01
N PRO A 158 -10.66 -16.30 -10.46
CA PRO A 158 -9.25 -16.45 -10.85
C PRO A 158 -9.02 -16.77 -12.32
N ARG A 159 -9.94 -17.50 -12.96
CA ARG A 159 -9.82 -17.86 -14.38
C ARG A 159 -10.19 -16.70 -15.30
N LEU A 160 -11.16 -15.88 -14.89
CA LEU A 160 -11.68 -14.78 -15.71
C LEU A 160 -10.83 -13.51 -15.58
N LEU A 161 -10.31 -13.25 -14.38
CA LEU A 161 -9.61 -12.00 -14.08
C LEU A 161 -8.43 -11.71 -15.04
N PRO A 162 -7.52 -12.66 -15.35
CA PRO A 162 -6.42 -12.40 -16.29
C PRO A 162 -6.90 -11.93 -17.67
N GLY A 163 -8.00 -12.50 -18.18
CA GLY A 163 -8.59 -12.08 -19.46
C GLY A 163 -9.29 -10.72 -19.40
N MET A 164 -9.70 -10.28 -18.20
CA MET A 164 -10.33 -8.98 -17.96
C MET A 164 -9.30 -7.86 -17.75
N MET A 165 -8.12 -8.18 -17.18
CA MET A 165 -7.13 -7.19 -16.77
C MET A 165 -6.75 -6.18 -17.87
N PRO A 166 -6.45 -6.57 -19.13
CA PRO A 166 -6.10 -5.61 -20.18
C PRO A 166 -7.20 -4.56 -20.45
N LYS A 167 -8.47 -4.94 -20.32
CA LYS A 167 -9.62 -4.04 -20.52
C LYS A 167 -9.90 -3.15 -19.32
N VAL A 168 -9.60 -3.63 -18.11
CA VAL A 168 -9.86 -2.94 -16.85
C VAL A 168 -8.70 -2.03 -16.44
N MET A 169 -7.47 -2.34 -16.87
CA MET A 169 -6.24 -1.63 -16.51
C MET A 169 -6.33 -0.11 -16.71
N PRO A 170 -6.84 0.43 -17.83
CA PRO A 170 -6.94 1.88 -18.01
C PRO A 170 -7.84 2.55 -16.97
N THR A 171 -8.99 1.95 -16.66
CA THR A 171 -9.88 2.43 -15.61
C THR A 171 -9.20 2.31 -14.25
N MET A 172 -8.54 1.18 -13.97
CA MET A 172 -7.83 0.97 -12.72
C MET A 172 -6.76 2.04 -12.48
N LEU A 173 -5.92 2.31 -13.48
CA LEU A 173 -4.90 3.36 -13.44
C LEU A 173 -5.49 4.74 -13.17
N LYS A 174 -6.59 5.09 -13.86
CA LYS A 174 -7.31 6.35 -13.62
C LYS A 174 -7.81 6.45 -12.17
N ARG A 175 -8.47 5.40 -11.66
CA ARG A 175 -8.98 5.38 -10.28
C ARG A 175 -7.86 5.45 -9.23
N ILE A 176 -6.69 4.90 -9.54
CA ILE A 176 -5.50 4.99 -8.68
C ILE A 176 -4.96 6.43 -8.68
N ALA A 177 -4.80 7.04 -9.84
CA ALA A 177 -4.34 8.43 -9.98
C ALA A 177 -5.28 9.42 -9.27
N ASP A 178 -6.60 9.21 -9.35
CA ASP A 178 -7.60 10.04 -8.64
C ASP A 178 -7.49 9.93 -7.10
N LYS A 179 -6.93 8.82 -6.59
CA LYS A 179 -6.85 8.54 -5.14
C LYS A 179 -5.49 8.85 -4.54
N ILE A 180 -4.42 8.70 -5.32
CA ILE A 180 -3.05 8.77 -4.84
C ILE A 180 -2.34 9.87 -5.63
N PRO A 181 -2.11 11.06 -5.01
CA PRO A 181 -1.49 12.20 -5.69
C PRO A 181 0.01 11.92 -5.91
N MET A 182 0.31 11.30 -7.04
CA MET A 182 1.67 10.94 -7.45
C MET A 182 2.37 12.11 -8.18
N PRO A 183 3.70 12.20 -8.10
CA PRO A 183 4.49 13.03 -9.00
C PRO A 183 4.37 12.56 -10.46
N ASP A 184 4.56 13.47 -11.42
CA ASP A 184 4.44 13.19 -12.88
C ASP A 184 5.33 12.02 -13.32
N TYR A 185 6.60 12.01 -12.91
CA TYR A 185 7.54 10.93 -13.25
C TYR A 185 7.07 9.55 -12.81
N MET A 186 6.28 9.48 -11.72
CA MET A 186 5.74 8.23 -11.20
C MET A 186 4.50 7.83 -11.98
N LEU A 187 3.61 8.78 -12.29
CA LEU A 187 2.43 8.56 -13.13
C LEU A 187 2.80 8.01 -14.51
N GLU A 188 3.85 8.54 -15.12
CA GLU A 188 4.37 8.11 -16.42
C GLU A 188 4.81 6.64 -16.43
N GLN A 189 5.28 6.12 -15.29
CA GLN A 189 5.75 4.73 -15.14
C GLN A 189 4.62 3.74 -14.84
N MET A 190 3.48 4.21 -14.32
CA MET A 190 2.38 3.34 -13.87
C MET A 190 1.84 2.40 -14.96
N PRO A 191 1.65 2.82 -16.23
CA PRO A 191 1.16 1.93 -17.28
C PRO A 191 2.06 0.72 -17.55
N GLU A 192 3.38 0.88 -17.38
CA GLU A 192 4.34 -0.21 -17.57
C GLU A 192 4.50 -1.05 -16.29
N LEU A 193 4.51 -0.40 -15.14
CA LEU A 193 4.76 -1.06 -13.85
C LEU A 193 3.56 -1.89 -13.37
N MET A 194 2.35 -1.36 -13.47
CA MET A 194 1.16 -1.98 -12.90
C MET A 194 0.84 -3.38 -13.44
N PRO A 195 0.95 -3.68 -14.75
CA PRO A 195 0.78 -5.03 -15.25
C PRO A 195 1.74 -6.02 -14.55
N LYS A 196 3.03 -5.68 -14.47
CA LYS A 196 4.05 -6.51 -13.81
C LYS A 196 3.75 -6.71 -12.33
N VAL A 197 3.30 -5.66 -11.63
CA VAL A 197 2.90 -5.76 -10.21
C VAL A 197 1.71 -6.70 -10.06
N MET A 198 0.69 -6.55 -10.90
CA MET A 198 -0.51 -7.39 -10.82
C MET A 198 -0.22 -8.85 -11.14
N ASP A 199 0.64 -9.14 -12.12
CA ASP A 199 1.04 -10.51 -12.48
C ASP A 199 1.75 -11.22 -11.32
N ASN A 200 2.55 -10.49 -10.53
CA ASN A 200 3.23 -11.03 -9.36
C ASN A 200 2.33 -11.07 -8.11
N LEU A 201 1.50 -10.06 -7.89
CA LEU A 201 0.69 -9.93 -6.67
C LEU A 201 -0.57 -10.79 -6.70
N MET A 202 -1.27 -10.84 -7.83
CA MET A 202 -2.58 -11.47 -7.92
C MET A 202 -2.59 -12.95 -7.54
N PRO A 203 -1.64 -13.80 -7.98
CA PRO A 203 -1.61 -15.21 -7.60
C PRO A 203 -1.55 -15.45 -6.08
N HIS A 204 -1.00 -14.49 -5.32
CA HIS A 204 -0.84 -14.58 -3.88
C HIS A 204 -1.93 -13.84 -3.10
N MET A 205 -2.70 -12.98 -3.75
CA MET A 205 -3.75 -12.16 -3.12
C MET A 205 -5.17 -12.67 -3.41
N ILE A 206 -5.36 -13.47 -4.46
CA ILE A 206 -6.70 -13.73 -5.00
C ILE A 206 -7.63 -14.44 -4.02
N ASP A 207 -7.11 -15.37 -3.22
CA ASP A 207 -7.91 -16.12 -2.25
C ASP A 207 -8.41 -15.24 -1.11
N ASP A 208 -7.63 -14.23 -0.71
CA ASP A 208 -8.04 -13.22 0.27
C ASP A 208 -8.98 -12.16 -0.33
N LEU A 209 -8.82 -11.89 -1.62
CA LEU A 209 -9.60 -10.89 -2.35
C LEU A 209 -11.03 -11.36 -2.64
N VAL A 210 -11.20 -12.59 -3.14
CA VAL A 210 -12.49 -13.15 -3.59
C VAL A 210 -13.60 -13.01 -2.52
N PRO A 211 -13.39 -13.37 -1.25
CA PRO A 211 -14.39 -13.20 -0.20
C PRO A 211 -14.83 -11.75 0.00
N LEU A 212 -13.91 -10.80 -0.21
CA LEU A 212 -14.15 -9.36 -0.01
C LEU A 212 -14.95 -8.72 -1.14
N ILE A 213 -14.95 -9.32 -2.33
CA ILE A 213 -15.61 -8.77 -3.53
C ILE A 213 -16.89 -9.51 -3.93
N THR A 214 -17.03 -10.78 -3.58
CA THR A 214 -18.12 -11.64 -4.06
C THR A 214 -19.49 -11.12 -3.62
N GLN A 215 -19.69 -10.89 -2.32
CA GLN A 215 -20.99 -10.41 -1.83
C GLN A 215 -21.30 -8.98 -2.31
N PRO A 216 -20.35 -8.01 -2.25
CA PRO A 216 -20.58 -6.68 -2.81
C PRO A 216 -20.94 -6.66 -4.30
N MET A 217 -20.40 -7.58 -5.10
CA MET A 217 -20.77 -7.74 -6.51
C MET A 217 -22.20 -8.25 -6.67
N ILE A 218 -22.60 -9.27 -5.88
CA ILE A 218 -23.98 -9.79 -5.88
C ILE A 218 -24.96 -8.67 -5.49
N ASP A 219 -24.64 -7.90 -4.45
CA ASP A 219 -25.48 -6.80 -3.99
C ASP A 219 -25.64 -5.72 -5.07
N TYR A 220 -24.54 -5.38 -5.77
CA TYR A 220 -24.57 -4.48 -6.92
C TYR A 220 -25.48 -5.00 -8.04
N LEU A 221 -25.36 -6.28 -8.42
CA LEU A 221 -26.16 -6.91 -9.47
C LEU A 221 -27.66 -7.02 -9.11
N GLN A 222 -27.96 -7.15 -7.82
CA GLN A 222 -29.34 -7.16 -7.29
C GLN A 222 -29.93 -5.76 -7.08
N GLY A 223 -29.18 -4.69 -7.42
CA GLY A 223 -29.63 -3.32 -7.20
C GLY A 223 -29.74 -2.93 -5.73
N LYS A 224 -29.15 -3.72 -4.82
CA LYS A 224 -29.10 -3.37 -3.39
C LYS A 224 -28.11 -2.23 -3.23
N LYS A 225 -28.55 -1.12 -2.63
CA LYS A 225 -27.63 -0.03 -2.27
C LYS A 225 -26.58 -0.59 -1.30
N THR A 226 -25.32 -0.56 -1.70
CA THR A 226 -24.20 -0.85 -0.79
C THR A 226 -24.28 0.12 0.37
N THR A 227 -24.61 -0.37 1.56
CA THR A 227 -24.50 0.41 2.78
C THR A 227 -23.05 0.85 2.92
N LYS A 228 -22.84 2.17 2.94
CA LYS A 228 -21.55 2.74 3.34
C LYS A 228 -21.33 2.34 4.80
N LYS A 229 -20.53 1.31 5.02
CA LYS A 229 -19.73 1.14 6.24
C LYS A 229 -18.28 1.35 5.83
#